data_AF-A0A354ETN9-F1
#
_entry.id   AF-A0A354ETN9-F1
#
_cell.length_a   1.000
_cell.length_b   1.000
_cell.length_c   1.000
_cell.angle_alpha   90.00
_cell.angle_beta   90.00
_cell.angle_gamma   90.00
#
_symmetry.space_group_name_H-M   'P 1'
#
loop_
_entity.id
_entity.type
_entity.pdbx_description
1 polymer ?
#
loop_
_entity_poly.entity_id
_entity_poly.type
_entity_poly.pdbx_seq_one_letter_code
_entity_poly.pdbx_strand_id
1 'polypeptide(L)' 'AGEQPIRILDDRGHLRTLEDIDRDLIQHAIEVYAGHMSEIARRLGIGRSTLYRKVREQGLEGQLKEAG' A
#
# COMPACT_ATOMS: atom_id res chain seq x y z
N ALA A 1 -1.88 11.68 -19.53
CA ALA A 1 -2.41 10.42 -18.98
C ALA A 1 -2.14 10.44 -17.49
N GLY A 2 -3.16 10.26 -16.65
CA GLY A 2 -2.98 10.32 -15.20
C GLY A 2 -2.01 9.24 -14.75
N GLU A 3 -1.06 9.61 -13.89
CA GLU A 3 -0.12 8.68 -13.28
C GLU A 3 -0.93 7.66 -12.46
N GLN A 4 -0.87 6.38 -12.85
CA GLN A 4 -1.57 5.34 -12.12
C GLN A 4 -0.80 5.06 -10.82
N PRO A 5 -1.43 5.22 -9.64
CA PRO A 5 -0.74 5.08 -8.36
C PRO A 5 -0.23 3.66 -8.11
N ILE A 6 -0.77 2.66 -8.82
CA ILE A 6 -0.37 1.26 -8.73
C ILE A 6 0.00 0.77 -10.12
N ARG A 7 1.27 0.40 -10.33
CA ARG A 7 1.75 -0.18 -11.59
C ARG A 7 1.79 -1.71 -11.50
N ILE A 8 1.12 -2.41 -12.41
CA ILE A 8 1.11 -3.88 -12.43
C ILE A 8 2.31 -4.44 -13.20
N LEU A 9 2.75 -3.72 -14.23
CA LEU A 9 3.89 -4.09 -15.05
C LEU A 9 5.12 -3.27 -14.68
N ASP A 10 6.30 -3.85 -14.85
CA ASP A 10 7.57 -3.14 -14.79
C ASP A 10 7.84 -2.38 -16.09
N ASP A 11 8.95 -1.64 -16.14
CA ASP A 11 9.33 -0.82 -17.30
C ASP A 11 9.69 -1.68 -18.54
N ARG A 12 9.82 -3.00 -18.39
CA ARG A 12 10.08 -3.96 -19.47
C ARG A 12 8.82 -4.69 -19.92
N GLY A 13 7.67 -4.40 -19.30
CA GLY A 13 6.39 -5.04 -19.61
C GLY A 13 6.17 -6.39 -18.92
N HIS A 14 6.99 -6.78 -17.93
CA HIS A 14 6.78 -7.99 -17.15
C HIS A 14 5.91 -7.70 -15.92
N LEU A 15 5.24 -8.73 -15.41
CA LEU A 15 4.51 -8.63 -14.15
C LEU A 15 5.47 -8.31 -13.01
N ARG A 16 5.15 -7.25 -12.27
CA ARG A 16 5.77 -6.99 -10.97
C ARG A 16 5.38 -8.08 -9.98
N THR A 17 6.20 -8.24 -8.95
CA THR A 17 5.89 -9.18 -7.89
C THR A 17 4.62 -8.73 -7.17
N LEU A 18 3.90 -9.70 -6.57
CA LEU A 18 2.77 -9.34 -5.71
C LEU A 18 3.22 -8.45 -4.55
N GLU A 19 4.43 -8.62 -4.03
CA GLU A 19 4.99 -7.78 -2.98
C GLU A 19 5.13 -6.31 -3.41
N ASP A 20 5.63 -6.07 -4.61
CA ASP A 20 5.78 -4.72 -5.17
C ASP A 20 4.43 -4.05 -5.41
N ILE A 21 3.47 -4.80 -5.95
CA ILE A 21 2.10 -4.29 -6.20
C ILE A 21 1.39 -4.02 -4.87
N ASP A 22 1.56 -4.90 -3.88
CA ASP A 22 0.97 -4.76 -2.56
C ASP A 22 1.55 -3.56 -1.81
N ARG A 23 2.84 -3.25 -2.00
CA ARG A 23 3.46 -2.02 -1.49
C ARG A 23 2.81 -0.76 -2.05
N ASP A 24 2.67 -0.67 -3.36
CA ASP A 24 1.99 0.46 -4.00
C ASP A 24 0.55 0.61 -3.50
N LEU A 25 -0.17 -0.51 -3.35
CA LEU A 25 -1.55 -0.53 -2.83
C LEU A 25 -1.63 -0.02 -1.39
N ILE A 26 -0.73 -0.46 -0.51
CA ILE A 26 -0.72 -0.04 0.89
C ILE A 26 -0.36 1.43 0.99
N GLN A 27 0.65 1.89 0.26
CA GLN A 27 1.03 3.31 0.22
C GLN A 27 -0.14 4.18 -0.25
N HIS A 28 -0.76 3.82 -1.38
CA HIS A 28 -1.88 4.56 -1.90
C HIS A 28 -3.08 4.56 -0.94
N ALA A 29 -3.32 3.47 -0.22
CA ALA A 29 -4.36 3.42 0.80
C ALA A 29 -4.05 4.30 2.01
N ILE A 30 -2.79 4.38 2.47
CA ILE A 30 -2.38 5.30 3.55
C ILE A 30 -2.71 6.74 3.16
N GLU A 31 -2.40 7.13 1.92
CA GLU A 31 -2.68 8.47 1.38
C GLU A 31 -4.20 8.75 1.28
N VAL A 32 -4.96 7.82 0.69
CA VAL A 32 -6.41 8.00 0.46
C VAL A 32 -7.22 8.02 1.76
N TYR A 33 -6.81 7.22 2.74
CA TYR A 33 -7.54 7.08 4.01
C TYR A 33 -6.89 7.83 5.17
N ALA A 34 -5.97 8.77 4.91
CA ALA A 34 -5.32 9.62 5.91
C ALA A 34 -4.79 8.82 7.12
N GLY A 35 -4.10 7.70 6.84
CA GLY A 35 -3.54 6.85 7.89
C GLY A 35 -4.56 6.11 8.78
N HIS A 36 -5.86 6.14 8.48
CA HIS A 36 -6.89 5.42 9.25
C HIS A 36 -6.81 3.90 9.05
N MET A 37 -5.95 3.24 9.84
CA MET A 37 -5.61 1.82 9.70
C MET A 37 -6.80 0.87 9.66
N SER A 38 -7.85 1.12 10.47
CA SER A 38 -9.04 0.26 10.46
C SER A 38 -9.79 0.31 9.13
N GLU A 39 -9.85 1.48 8.50
CA GLU A 39 -10.49 1.64 7.19
C GLU A 39 -9.60 1.07 6.07
N ILE A 40 -8.28 1.29 6.13
CA ILE A 40 -7.31 0.69 5.20
C ILE A 40 -7.42 -0.83 5.21
N ALA A 41 -7.35 -1.45 6.39
CA ALA A 41 -7.44 -2.91 6.54
C ALA A 41 -8.77 -3.45 5.99
N ARG A 42 -9.89 -2.77 6.29
CA ARG A 42 -11.21 -3.13 5.79
C ARG A 42 -11.29 -3.05 4.27
N ARG A 43 -10.71 -2.02 3.65
CA ARG A 43 -10.76 -1.77 2.20
C ARG A 43 -9.86 -2.70 1.42
N LEU A 44 -8.69 -3.02 1.97
CA LEU A 44 -7.79 -4.02 1.41
C LEU A 44 -8.27 -5.46 1.67
N GLY A 45 -9.30 -5.66 2.51
CA GLY A 45 -9.84 -6.98 2.82
C GLY A 45 -8.91 -7.86 3.66
N ILE A 46 -7.99 -7.24 4.42
CA ILE A 46 -7.00 -7.94 5.25
C ILE A 46 -7.18 -7.62 6.73
N GLY A 47 -6.69 -8.51 7.60
CA GLY A 47 -6.65 -8.24 9.03
C GLY A 47 -5.72 -7.07 9.37
N ARG A 48 -6.05 -6.30 10.41
CA ARG A 48 -5.19 -5.21 10.90
C ARG A 48 -3.78 -5.69 11.24
N SER A 49 -3.65 -6.86 11.85
CA SER A 49 -2.33 -7.46 12.16
C SER A 49 -1.51 -7.74 10.89
N THR A 50 -2.15 -8.20 9.82
CA THR A 50 -1.52 -8.41 8.51
C THR A 50 -1.06 -7.09 7.91
N LEU A 51 -1.91 -6.06 7.97
CA LEU A 51 -1.56 -4.72 7.49
C LEU A 51 -0.35 -4.15 8.25
N TYR A 52 -0.36 -4.19 9.59
CA TYR A 52 0.78 -3.72 10.39
C TYR A 52 2.07 -4.44 10.06
N ARG A 53 2.02 -5.78 9.88
CA ARG A 53 3.19 -6.56 9.50
C ARG A 53 3.75 -6.10 8.15
N LYS A 54 2.88 -5.96 7.14
CA LYS A 54 3.27 -5.52 5.79
C LYS A 54 3.85 -4.10 5.78
N VAL A 55 3.21 -3.17 6.48
CA VAL A 55 3.69 -1.78 6.63
C VAL A 55 5.10 -1.74 7.23
N ARG A 56 5.37 -2.56 8.25
CA ARG A 56 6.71 -2.67 8.85
C ARG A 56 7.72 -3.32 7.89
N GLU A 57 7.40 -4.47 7.31
CA GLU A 57 8.27 -5.17 6.36
C GLU A 57 8.65 -4.30 5.16
N GLN A 58 7.73 -3.42 4.75
CA GLN A 58 7.91 -2.53 3.61
C GLN A 58 8.45 -1.15 4.01
N GLY A 59 8.64 -0.86 5.30
CA GLY A 59 9.18 0.43 5.76
C GLY A 59 8.23 1.63 5.58
N LEU A 60 6.92 1.39 5.49
CA LEU A 60 5.90 2.44 5.30
C LEU A 60 5.41 3.04 6.63
N GLU A 61 6.03 2.69 7.76
CA GLU A 61 5.66 3.20 9.09
C GLU A 61 5.79 4.73 9.20
N GLY A 62 6.73 5.35 8.46
CA GLY A 62 6.88 6.80 8.38
C GLY A 62 5.68 7.47 7.73
N GLN A 63 5.29 6.99 6.54
CA GLN A 63 4.12 7.51 5.80
C GLN A 63 2.84 7.40 6.61
N LEU A 64 2.70 6.31 7.37
CA LEU A 64 1.54 6.13 8.25
C LEU A 64 1.48 7.20 9.36
N LYS A 65 2.63 7.61 9.91
CA LYS A 65 2.70 8.64 10.95
C LYS A 65 2.50 10.05 10.40
N GLU A 66 2.87 10.29 9.14
CA GLU A 66 2.69 11.60 8.50
C GLU A 66 1.26 11.82 8.02
N ALA A 67 0.54 10.75 7.67
CA ALA A 67 -0.82 10.82 7.14
C ALA A 67 -1.93 10.95 8.21
N GLY A 68 -1.65 10.57 9.47
CA GLY A 68 -2.62 10.58 10.58
C GLY A 68 -2.37 11.71 11.57
#